data_AF-A0A9D8PWK4-F1
#
_entry.id   AF-A0A9D8PWK4-F1
#
_cell.length_a   1.000
_cell.length_b   1.000
_cell.length_c   1.000
_cell.angle_alpha   90.00
_cell.angle_beta   90.00
_cell.angle_gamma   90.00
#
_symmetry.space_group_name_H-M   'P 1'
#
loop_
_entity.id
_entity.type
_entity.pdbx_description
1 polymer ?
#
loop_
_entity_poly.entity_id
_entity_poly.type
_entity_poly.pdbx_seq_one_letter_code
_entity_poly.pdbx_strand_id
1 'polypeptide(L)'
;MIYTSGTSGRPKGVVHAHRTVLGRIPMHRDWQGLTASDIMLHAGAFNWSYTLGVGLLDPWACGATAVLYSGPRDISVWPRLVDSVGASLFAAVPSLYRQILKYCDLRQRSLPTLRHGLCAGE
;
A
#
# COMPACT_ATOMS: atom_id res chain seq x y z
N MET A 1 14.00 -10.32 -3.02
CA MET A 1 13.66 -11.67 -2.54
C MET A 1 12.76 -11.53 -1.32
N ILE A 2 11.67 -12.28 -1.23
CA ILE A 2 10.72 -12.24 -0.10
C ILE A 2 10.64 -13.61 0.53
N TYR A 3 10.69 -13.72 1.86
CA TYR A 3 10.50 -14.98 2.57
C TYR A 3 9.05 -15.15 2.98
N THR A 4 8.49 -16.35 2.77
CA THR A 4 7.14 -16.73 3.20
C THR A 4 7.17 -17.95 4.11
N SER A 5 6.11 -18.17 4.89
CA SER A 5 5.97 -19.36 5.74
C SER A 5 6.01 -20.64 4.89
N GLY A 6 6.88 -21.57 5.23
CA GLY A 6 6.93 -22.90 4.63
C GLY A 6 6.21 -23.93 5.48
N THR A 7 5.52 -24.88 4.85
CA THR A 7 4.84 -25.99 5.53
C THR A 7 5.79 -26.90 6.33
N SER A 8 7.08 -26.90 6.01
CA SER A 8 8.14 -27.61 6.75
C SER A 8 8.71 -26.83 7.95
N GLY A 9 8.10 -25.70 8.32
CA GLY A 9 8.56 -24.82 9.41
C GLY A 9 9.73 -23.92 9.06
N ARG A 10 10.38 -24.13 7.90
CA ARG A 10 11.47 -23.26 7.40
C ARG A 10 10.92 -22.28 6.37
N PRO A 11 11.16 -20.96 6.51
CA PRO A 11 10.74 -19.98 5.51
C PRO A 11 11.32 -20.28 4.12
N LYS A 12 10.52 -20.08 3.08
CA LYS A 12 10.95 -20.28 1.68
C LYS A 12 11.16 -18.91 1.02
N GLY A 13 12.27 -18.76 0.30
CA GLY A 13 12.59 -17.55 -0.45
C GLY A 13 11.90 -17.53 -1.81
N VAL A 14 11.04 -16.55 -2.04
CA VAL A 14 10.41 -16.28 -3.34
C VAL A 14 11.26 -15.26 -4.09
N VAL A 15 11.84 -15.69 -5.20
CA VAL A 15 12.67 -14.84 -6.08
C VAL A 15 11.76 -14.11 -7.07
N HIS A 16 12.01 -12.81 -7.25
CA HIS A 16 11.26 -11.95 -8.16
C HIS A 16 12.26 -11.44 -9.21
N ALA A 17 11.92 -11.58 -10.49
CA ALA A 17 12.74 -11.08 -11.57
C ALA A 17 12.52 -9.56 -11.75
N HIS A 18 13.49 -8.83 -12.29
CA HIS A 18 13.31 -7.40 -12.61
C HIS A 18 12.07 -7.16 -13.49
N ARG A 19 11.82 -8.04 -14.47
CA ARG A 19 10.64 -7.96 -15.35
C ARG A 19 9.29 -8.11 -14.64
N THR A 20 9.26 -8.52 -13.36
CA THR A 20 8.03 -8.53 -12.57
C THR A 20 7.45 -7.11 -12.46
N VAL A 21 8.27 -6.07 -12.45
CA VAL A 21 7.78 -4.67 -12.47
C VAL A 21 7.03 -4.38 -13.76
N LEU A 22 7.57 -4.78 -14.92
CA LEU A 22 6.91 -4.61 -16.22
C LEU A 22 5.61 -5.41 -16.33
N GLY A 23 5.59 -6.63 -15.78
CA GLY A 23 4.40 -7.48 -15.76
C GLY A 23 3.24 -6.92 -14.94
N ARG A 24 3.48 -5.90 -14.12
CA ARG A 24 2.47 -5.24 -13.27
C ARG A 24 1.86 -4.00 -13.90
N ILE A 25 2.40 -3.51 -15.02
CA ILE A 25 1.88 -2.33 -15.73
C ILE A 25 0.36 -2.38 -16.00
N PRO A 26 -0.25 -3.52 -16.40
CA PRO A 26 -1.71 -3.58 -16.57
C PRO A 26 -2.49 -3.23 -15.29
N MET A 27 -1.95 -3.56 -14.12
CA MET A 27 -2.58 -3.27 -12.83
C MET A 27 -2.70 -1.76 -12.58
N HIS A 28 -1.81 -0.94 -13.15
CA HIS A 28 -1.84 0.51 -12.94
C HIS A 28 -3.16 1.08 -13.46
N ARG A 29 -3.56 0.72 -14.69
CA ARG A 29 -4.81 1.19 -15.29
C ARG A 29 -6.02 0.43 -14.77
N ASP A 30 -5.96 -0.90 -14.78
CA ASP A 30 -7.17 -1.72 -14.71
C ASP A 30 -7.58 -2.08 -13.27
N TRP A 31 -6.68 -1.87 -12.30
CA TRP A 31 -6.96 -2.15 -10.88
C TRP A 31 -6.73 -0.95 -9.97
N GLN A 32 -5.63 -0.22 -10.13
CA GLN A 32 -5.24 0.86 -9.23
C GLN A 32 -5.80 2.22 -9.64
N GLY A 33 -5.99 2.44 -10.95
CA GLY A 33 -6.20 3.78 -11.50
C GLY A 33 -4.98 4.70 -11.29
N LEU A 34 -3.78 4.12 -11.19
CA LEU A 34 -2.51 4.80 -10.90
C LEU A 34 -2.03 5.62 -12.10
N THR A 35 -1.59 6.83 -11.81
CA THR A 35 -1.05 7.83 -12.73
C THR A 35 0.23 8.44 -12.14
N ALA A 36 1.05 9.09 -12.97
CA ALA A 36 2.29 9.73 -12.53
C ALA A 36 2.09 10.87 -11.51
N SER A 37 0.88 11.44 -11.41
CA SER A 37 0.56 12.48 -10.42
C SER A 37 0.11 11.94 -9.06
N ASP A 38 -0.02 10.63 -8.91
CA ASP A 38 -0.54 10.03 -7.68
C ASP A 38 0.48 10.00 -6.54
N ILE A 39 -0.07 10.04 -5.33
CA ILE A 39 0.66 9.86 -4.08
C ILE A 39 0.12 8.60 -3.42
N MET A 40 0.91 7.52 -3.47
CA MET A 40 0.62 6.22 -2.87
C MET A 40 1.10 6.19 -1.42
N LEU A 41 0.17 6.23 -0.47
CA LEU A 41 0.43 5.88 0.91
C LEU A 41 0.19 4.38 1.10
N HIS A 42 1.11 3.67 1.75
CA HIS A 42 0.89 2.26 2.07
C HIS A 42 1.13 1.96 3.55
N ALA A 43 0.34 1.04 4.08
CA ALA A 43 0.49 0.50 5.42
C ALA A 43 1.02 -0.93 5.35
N GLY A 44 2.26 -1.12 5.79
CA GLY A 44 2.88 -2.43 5.92
C GLY A 44 4.36 -2.41 5.56
N ALA A 45 5.06 -3.48 5.94
CA ALA A 45 6.49 -3.59 5.78
C ALA A 45 6.89 -4.08 4.38
N PHE A 46 8.05 -3.69 3.87
CA PHE A 46 8.53 -4.09 2.53
C PHE A 46 8.90 -5.57 2.38
N ASN A 47 8.88 -6.33 3.48
CA ASN A 47 9.03 -7.78 3.40
C ASN A 47 7.72 -8.50 3.00
N TRP A 48 6.64 -7.77 2.70
CA TRP A 48 5.41 -8.33 2.13
C TRP A 48 5.32 -7.98 0.63
N SER A 49 4.89 -8.95 -0.19
CA SER A 49 4.83 -8.77 -1.65
C SER A 49 3.84 -7.70 -2.07
N TYR A 50 2.72 -7.55 -1.34
CA TYR A 50 1.71 -6.56 -1.62
C TYR A 50 2.24 -5.12 -1.47
N THR A 51 2.87 -4.80 -0.35
CA THR A 51 3.42 -3.46 -0.07
C THR A 51 4.69 -3.18 -0.86
N LEU A 52 5.53 -4.18 -1.12
CA LEU A 52 6.68 -4.00 -2.01
C LEU A 52 6.23 -3.68 -3.44
N GLY A 53 5.23 -4.41 -3.95
CA GLY A 53 4.67 -4.18 -5.29
C GLY A 53 3.88 -2.87 -5.36
N VAL A 54 2.71 -2.87 -4.75
CA VAL A 54 1.70 -1.79 -4.86
C VAL A 54 2.16 -0.51 -4.15
N GLY A 55 2.82 -0.64 -3.01
CA GLY A 55 3.23 0.51 -2.21
C GLY A 55 4.50 1.20 -2.70
N LEU A 56 5.36 0.52 -3.47
CA LEU A 56 6.69 1.02 -3.82
C LEU A 56 7.05 0.86 -5.30
N LEU A 57 7.04 -0.36 -5.83
CA LEU A 57 7.51 -0.63 -7.19
C LEU A 57 6.58 -0.03 -8.25
N ASP A 58 5.26 -0.16 -8.08
CA ASP A 58 4.27 0.35 -9.02
C ASP A 58 4.31 1.90 -9.14
N PRO A 59 4.25 2.68 -8.03
CA PRO A 59 4.35 4.13 -8.13
C PRO A 59 5.67 4.57 -8.76
N TRP A 60 6.81 3.97 -8.39
CA TRP A 60 8.10 4.30 -9.02
C TRP A 60 8.16 3.96 -10.51
N ALA A 61 7.57 2.83 -10.93
CA ALA A 61 7.49 2.47 -12.34
C ALA A 61 6.57 3.40 -13.15
N CYS A 62 5.57 4.02 -12.50
CA CYS A 62 4.62 4.94 -13.10
C CYS A 62 5.07 6.42 -13.02
N GLY A 63 6.19 6.73 -12.36
CA GLY A 63 6.63 8.10 -12.09
C GLY A 63 5.85 8.81 -10.97
N ALA A 64 5.06 8.07 -10.20
CA ALA A 64 4.29 8.54 -9.05
C ALA A 64 5.11 8.53 -7.76
N THR A 65 4.53 9.07 -6.68
CA THR A 65 5.18 9.18 -5.37
C THR A 65 4.77 8.02 -4.46
N ALA A 66 5.73 7.40 -3.76
CA ALA A 66 5.50 6.43 -2.70
C ALA A 66 5.79 7.05 -1.33
N VAL A 67 4.85 6.97 -0.40
CA VAL A 67 4.98 7.48 0.97
C VAL A 67 5.12 6.33 1.95
N LEU A 68 6.25 6.32 2.68
CA LEU A 68 6.55 5.35 3.73
C LEU A 68 6.39 5.99 5.10
N TYR A 69 5.67 5.30 5.99
CA TYR A 69 5.63 5.65 7.41
C TYR A 69 6.45 4.66 8.23
N SER A 70 7.45 5.17 8.95
CA SER A 70 8.37 4.39 9.80
C SER A 70 8.16 4.63 11.30
N GLY A 71 7.09 5.34 11.69
CA GLY A 71 6.80 5.66 13.08
C GLY A 71 6.07 4.54 13.85
N PRO A 72 5.60 4.85 15.09
CA PRO A 72 4.89 3.91 15.94
C PRO A 72 3.63 3.32 15.30
N ARG A 73 3.28 2.10 15.69
CA ARG A 73 2.03 1.47 15.26
C ARG A 73 0.82 2.13 15.93
N ASP A 74 0.27 3.15 15.28
CA ASP A 74 -0.92 3.88 15.72
C ASP A 74 -1.93 3.92 14.57
N ILE A 75 -3.13 3.36 14.77
CA ILE A 75 -4.20 3.33 13.76
C ILE A 75 -4.70 4.73 13.37
N SER A 76 -4.60 5.70 14.29
CA SER A 76 -5.07 7.06 14.06
C SER A 76 -4.12 7.86 13.16
N VAL A 77 -2.92 7.33 12.88
CA VAL A 77 -1.94 7.97 12.00
C VAL A 77 -2.36 7.95 10.55
N TRP A 78 -3.07 6.92 10.09
CA TRP A 78 -3.34 6.74 8.66
C TRP A 78 -4.24 7.83 8.08
N PRO A 79 -5.41 8.16 8.69
CA PRO A 79 -6.21 9.27 8.18
C PRO A 79 -5.48 10.62 8.25
N ARG A 80 -4.63 10.83 9.28
CA ARG A 80 -3.80 12.04 9.37
C ARG A 80 -2.77 12.11 8.25
N LEU A 81 -2.13 10.99 7.92
CA LEU A 81 -1.15 10.93 6.86
C LEU A 81 -1.78 11.15 5.50
N VAL A 82 -2.91 10.48 5.21
CA VAL A 82 -3.66 10.68 3.96
C VAL A 82 -3.92 12.17 3.71
N ASP A 83 -4.40 12.89 4.72
CA ASP A 83 -4.65 14.33 4.68
C ASP A 83 -3.34 15.14 4.53
N SER A 84 -2.37 14.91 5.40
CA SER A 84 -1.13 15.73 5.45
C SER A 84 -0.24 15.61 4.21
N VAL A 85 -0.20 14.45 3.56
CA VAL A 85 0.61 14.22 2.35
C VAL A 85 -0.21 14.33 1.07
N GLY A 86 -1.52 14.57 1.18
CA GLY A 86 -2.44 14.59 0.03
C GLY A 86 -2.48 13.26 -0.71
N ALA A 87 -2.46 12.13 0.02
CA ALA A 87 -2.45 10.81 -0.61
C ALA A 87 -3.70 10.63 -1.49
N SER A 88 -3.49 10.18 -2.72
CA SER A 88 -4.57 9.87 -3.67
C SER A 88 -4.93 8.38 -3.66
N LEU A 89 -4.00 7.55 -3.23
CA LEU A 89 -4.15 6.10 -3.10
C LEU A 89 -3.69 5.67 -1.70
N PHE A 90 -4.46 4.79 -1.06
CA PHE A 90 -4.07 4.16 0.19
C PHE A 90 -4.08 2.64 0.04
N ALA A 91 -2.96 1.97 0.27
CA ALA A 91 -2.84 0.51 0.20
C ALA A 91 -2.69 -0.09 1.61
N ALA A 92 -3.63 -0.95 2.01
CA ALA A 92 -3.65 -1.56 3.33
C ALA A 92 -4.34 -2.93 3.33
N VAL A 93 -4.13 -3.72 4.38
CA VAL A 93 -4.85 -5.00 4.58
C VAL A 93 -6.29 -4.76 5.06
N PRO A 94 -7.26 -5.68 4.83
CA PRO A 94 -8.64 -5.43 5.20
C PRO A 94 -8.85 -5.22 6.71
N SER A 95 -8.10 -5.90 7.58
CA SER A 95 -8.12 -5.66 9.03
C SER A 95 -7.79 -4.22 9.41
N LEU A 96 -6.85 -3.57 8.72
CA LEU A 96 -6.49 -2.20 9.03
C LEU A 96 -7.61 -1.24 8.63
N TYR A 97 -8.25 -1.45 7.47
CA TYR A 97 -9.46 -0.69 7.10
C TYR A 97 -10.56 -0.85 8.16
N ARG A 98 -10.81 -2.08 8.62
CA ARG A 98 -11.80 -2.34 9.68
C ARG A 98 -11.43 -1.61 10.98
N GLN A 99 -10.16 -1.58 11.36
CA GLN A 99 -9.69 -0.83 12.54
C GLN A 99 -9.87 0.69 12.37
N ILE A 100 -9.50 1.24 11.22
CA ILE A 100 -9.67 2.68 10.92
C ILE A 100 -11.16 3.04 11.01
N LEU A 101 -12.03 2.29 10.33
CA LEU A 101 -13.47 2.56 10.32
C LEU A 101 -14.12 2.41 11.71
N LYS A 102 -13.59 1.53 12.57
CA LYS A 102 -14.15 1.28 13.89
C LYS A 102 -13.69 2.30 14.94
N TYR A 103 -12.44 2.74 14.87
CA TYR A 103 -11.80 3.47 15.97
C TYR A 103 -11.39 4.91 15.62
N CYS A 104 -11.38 5.29 14.34
CA CYS A 104 -11.07 6.65 13.92
C CYS A 104 -12.38 7.39 13.56
N ASP A 105 -12.57 8.60 14.10
CA ASP A 105 -13.69 9.46 13.69
C ASP A 105 -13.34 10.18 12.37
N LEU A 106 -13.72 9.56 11.25
CA LEU A 106 -13.50 10.11 9.92
C LEU A 106 -14.41 11.32 9.62
N ARG A 107 -15.49 11.54 10.37
CA ARG A 107 -16.41 12.68 10.10
C ARG A 107 -15.75 14.03 10.39
N GLN A 108 -14.72 14.03 11.23
CA GLN A 108 -13.94 15.23 11.55
C GLN A 108 -12.85 15.53 10.50
N ARG A 109 -12.68 14.66 9.50
CA ARG A 109 -11.62 14.78 8.47
C ARG A 109 -12.19 14.52 7.09
N SER A 110 -12.18 15.55 6.24
CA SER A 110 -12.35 15.32 4.81
C SER A 110 -11.07 14.72 4.24
N LEU A 111 -11.17 13.68 3.41
CA LEU A 111 -10.04 13.09 2.68
C LEU A 111 -10.22 13.33 1.17
N PRO A 112 -10.28 14.59 0.72
CA PRO A 112 -10.76 14.93 -0.62
C PRO A 112 -9.82 14.46 -1.74
N THR A 113 -8.55 14.21 -1.42
CA THR A 113 -7.55 13.71 -2.37
C THR A 113 -7.66 12.21 -2.58
N LEU A 114 -8.16 11.46 -1.60
CA LEU A 114 -8.18 10.00 -1.62
C LEU A 114 -9.21 9.50 -2.63
N ARG A 115 -8.74 8.92 -3.73
CA ARG A 115 -9.58 8.37 -4.80
C ARG A 115 -9.87 6.89 -4.61
N HIS A 116 -8.85 6.12 -4.19
CA HIS A 116 -8.99 4.67 -4.05
C HIS A 116 -8.32 4.15 -2.77
N GLY A 117 -9.04 3.26 -2.07
CA GLY A 117 -8.49 2.35 -1.07
C GLY A 117 -8.19 1.00 -1.71
N LEU A 118 -6.91 0.65 -1.82
CA LEU A 118 -6.45 -0.64 -2.31
C LEU A 118 -6.34 -1.63 -1.15
N CYS A 119 -6.78 -2.86 -1.37
CA CYS A 119 -6.89 -3.86 -0.31
C CYS A 119 -6.46 -5.26 -0.78
N ALA A 120 -5.64 -5.95 0.02
CA ALA A 120 -5.24 -7.35 -0.18
C ALA A 120 -4.63 -7.94 1.10
N GLY A 121 -4.56 -9.28 1.21
CA GLY A 121 -3.72 -9.95 2.21
C GLY A 121 -4.41 -10.49 3.47
N GLU A 122 -5.65 -10.99 3.36
CA GLU A 122 -6.32 -11.81 4.39
C GLU A 122 -6.91 -13.06 3.79
#